data_AF-A0A536YNE7-F1
#
_entry.id   AF-A0A536YNE7-F1
#
_cell.length_a   1.000
_cell.length_b   1.000
_cell.length_c   1.000
_cell.angle_alpha   90.00
_cell.angle_beta   90.00
_cell.angle_gamma   90.00
#
_symmetry.space_group_name_H-M   'P 1'
#
loop_
_entity.id
_entity.type
_entity.pdbx_description
1 polymer ?
#
loop_
_entity_poly.entity_id
_entity_poly.type
_entity_poly.pdbx_seq_one_letter_code
_entity_poly.pdbx_strand_id
1 'polypeptide(L)'
;MTDLSASRHTEYKTRNKIRFVTAASLFDGHDAAINIMRRILQASGAEVIHLGHNRAVDEVVTAALQEDAQGIAVSSYQGGHIEYFKYMIDLLRERGGENIKVFGGGGGVIVADEIRELQVYGVTRIYSPEDGQKMGLQGMINDMLARCDDDLSRHAPKGLEAIKSGDRRALARFITALENGTADPQLRDRTLKEADALSVPALGVTGTGGSGKSSLTDELVRRFRLDQEDRLDIAILAVDPSRRKSGGALLGDRIRMNAIAGGRVFMRSLATRGAESEISKSLPDVIAACKVAGFDLVLVETSGIGQGNAAIVHLVDTSLYVMTPEYGAASQLEKIDMLDFADFIAINKFDRKGGQDALRDVRKQVQRNRKLFDRSAEEMPVYGTIASRFNDDGVTALYQGILPALAEHGLKIKSGTLLPIKAR
;
A
#
# COMPACT_ATOMS: atom_id res chain seq x y z
N MET A 1 -42.58 8.96 -11.38
CA MET A 1 -41.98 7.69 -11.84
C MET A 1 -41.05 8.02 -13.00
N THR A 2 -39.79 8.26 -12.70
CA THR A 2 -38.73 8.39 -13.71
C THR A 2 -38.32 6.99 -14.12
N ASP A 3 -38.38 6.73 -15.42
CA ASP A 3 -38.08 5.43 -16.02
C ASP A 3 -36.61 5.06 -15.79
N LEU A 4 -36.38 4.15 -14.84
CA LEU A 4 -35.05 3.64 -14.47
C LEU A 4 -34.46 2.70 -15.52
N SER A 5 -35.21 2.32 -16.57
CA SER A 5 -34.75 1.35 -17.57
C SER A 5 -33.61 1.88 -18.46
N ALA A 6 -33.54 3.20 -18.68
CA ALA A 6 -32.47 3.83 -19.47
C ALA A 6 -31.12 3.97 -18.72
N SER A 7 -31.10 3.77 -17.39
CA SER A 7 -29.95 4.02 -16.52
C SER A 7 -29.04 2.81 -16.25
N ARG A 8 -29.41 1.62 -16.75
CA ARG A 8 -28.74 0.34 -16.40
C ARG A 8 -27.29 0.22 -16.87
N HIS A 9 -26.83 1.11 -17.76
CA HIS A 9 -25.49 1.07 -18.34
C HIS A 9 -24.70 2.38 -18.19
N THR A 10 -25.28 3.42 -17.58
CA THR A 10 -24.56 4.69 -17.40
C THR A 10 -23.76 4.63 -16.10
N GLU A 11 -22.44 4.76 -16.20
CA GLU A 11 -21.55 4.78 -15.02
C GLU A 11 -21.89 6.00 -14.14
N TYR A 12 -21.99 5.78 -12.82
CA TYR A 12 -22.14 6.87 -11.87
C TYR A 12 -20.88 7.74 -11.86
N LYS A 13 -21.04 9.06 -12.03
CA LYS A 13 -19.92 10.00 -11.97
C LYS A 13 -19.75 10.50 -10.55
N THR A 14 -18.65 10.10 -9.91
CA THR A 14 -18.31 10.52 -8.55
C THR A 14 -17.89 11.99 -8.52
N ARG A 15 -18.26 12.68 -7.45
CA ARG A 15 -17.82 14.05 -7.14
C ARG A 15 -16.50 14.03 -6.37
N ASN A 16 -16.34 13.05 -5.50
CA ASN A 16 -15.17 12.87 -4.64
C ASN A 16 -14.29 11.71 -5.10
N LYS A 17 -13.08 11.65 -4.55
CA LYS A 17 -12.18 10.49 -4.70
C LYS A 17 -12.63 9.39 -3.77
N ILE A 18 -13.40 8.43 -4.32
CA ILE A 18 -13.94 7.30 -3.58
C ILE A 18 -12.91 6.18 -3.48
N ARG A 19 -12.65 5.75 -2.25
CA ARG A 19 -11.76 4.64 -1.91
C ARG A 19 -12.58 3.48 -1.35
N PHE A 20 -12.27 2.27 -1.82
CA PHE A 20 -12.89 1.03 -1.35
C PHE A 20 -11.85 0.04 -0.87
N VAL A 21 -12.09 -0.58 0.29
CA VAL A 21 -11.41 -1.82 0.70
C VAL A 21 -12.26 -3.01 0.25
N THR A 22 -11.64 -3.96 -0.44
CA THR A 22 -12.34 -5.17 -0.94
C THR A 22 -11.66 -6.44 -0.47
N ALA A 23 -12.43 -7.40 0.03
CA ALA A 23 -11.92 -8.68 0.52
C ALA A 23 -12.97 -9.81 0.41
N ALA A 24 -12.52 -11.07 0.44
CA ALA A 24 -13.38 -12.19 0.84
C ALA A 24 -13.23 -12.46 2.34
N SER A 25 -14.28 -12.97 2.98
CA SER A 25 -14.32 -13.21 4.43
C SER A 25 -13.32 -14.27 4.91
N LEU A 26 -13.22 -14.44 6.24
CA LEU A 26 -12.30 -15.36 6.87
C LEU A 26 -12.62 -16.81 6.47
N PHE A 27 -11.58 -17.57 6.11
CA PHE A 27 -11.68 -18.93 5.57
C PHE A 27 -12.50 -19.05 4.28
N ASP A 28 -12.80 -17.94 3.61
CA ASP A 28 -13.42 -17.95 2.29
C ASP A 28 -12.38 -17.80 1.19
N GLY A 29 -12.28 -18.81 0.33
CA GLY A 29 -11.45 -18.82 -0.87
C GLY A 29 -12.18 -18.32 -2.13
N HIS A 30 -13.48 -18.01 -2.06
CA HIS A 30 -14.28 -17.61 -3.21
C HIS A 30 -14.06 -16.14 -3.58
N ASP A 31 -12.95 -15.87 -4.26
CA ASP A 31 -12.58 -14.51 -4.65
C ASP A 31 -13.15 -14.07 -6.01
N ALA A 32 -13.77 -14.98 -6.76
CA ALA A 32 -14.26 -14.73 -8.12
C ALA A 32 -15.26 -13.56 -8.17
N ALA A 33 -16.24 -13.56 -7.25
CA ALA A 33 -17.26 -12.51 -7.19
C ALA A 33 -16.66 -11.14 -6.84
N ILE A 34 -15.86 -11.07 -5.78
CA ILE A 34 -15.25 -9.80 -5.36
C ILE A 34 -14.24 -9.28 -6.40
N ASN A 35 -13.55 -10.18 -7.12
CA ASN A 35 -12.68 -9.82 -8.24
C ASN A 35 -13.44 -9.16 -9.40
N ILE A 36 -14.66 -9.61 -9.70
CA ILE A 36 -15.51 -8.95 -10.70
C ILE A 36 -15.97 -7.58 -10.18
N MET A 37 -16.47 -7.51 -8.94
CA MET A 37 -16.96 -6.25 -8.36
C MET A 37 -15.88 -5.18 -8.29
N ARG A 38 -14.66 -5.51 -7.84
CA ARG A 38 -13.56 -4.53 -7.77
C ARG A 38 -13.11 -4.02 -9.15
N ARG A 39 -13.20 -4.85 -10.20
CA ARG A 39 -12.86 -4.43 -11.57
C ARG A 39 -13.84 -3.38 -12.07
N ILE A 40 -15.12 -3.56 -11.75
CA ILE A 40 -16.17 -2.59 -12.10
C ILE A 40 -16.01 -1.31 -11.27
N LEU A 41 -15.79 -1.41 -9.95
CA LEU A 41 -15.46 -0.25 -9.09
C LEU A 41 -14.30 0.58 -9.66
N GLN A 42 -13.19 -0.08 -10.01
CA GLN A 42 -12.03 0.58 -10.61
C GLN A 42 -12.33 1.20 -11.98
N ALA A 43 -13.13 0.52 -12.81
CA ALA A 43 -13.55 1.02 -14.11
C ALA A 43 -14.47 2.25 -13.98
N SER A 44 -15.27 2.31 -12.92
CA SER A 44 -16.12 3.46 -12.58
C SER A 44 -15.40 4.57 -11.79
N GLY A 45 -14.07 4.50 -11.67
CA GLY A 45 -13.25 5.61 -11.15
C GLY A 45 -12.87 5.53 -9.68
N ALA A 46 -13.22 4.46 -8.96
CA ALA A 46 -12.81 4.28 -7.57
C ALA A 46 -11.34 3.82 -7.44
N GLU A 47 -10.71 4.19 -6.33
CA GLU A 47 -9.42 3.65 -5.89
C GLU A 47 -9.69 2.42 -5.01
N VAL A 48 -9.32 1.23 -5.48
CA VAL A 48 -9.65 -0.02 -4.80
C VAL A 48 -8.43 -0.64 -4.16
N ILE A 49 -8.43 -0.69 -2.83
CA ILE A 49 -7.47 -1.41 -2.00
C ILE A 49 -7.97 -2.85 -1.89
N HIS A 50 -7.33 -3.76 -2.61
CA HIS A 50 -7.76 -5.16 -2.64
C HIS A 50 -6.93 -6.02 -1.70
N LEU A 51 -7.58 -6.67 -0.73
CA LEU A 51 -6.91 -7.53 0.24
C LEU A 51 -6.91 -9.01 -0.19
N GLY A 52 -7.59 -9.37 -1.28
CA GLY A 52 -7.70 -10.77 -1.69
C GLY A 52 -8.73 -11.54 -0.87
N HIS A 53 -8.41 -12.77 -0.52
CA HIS A 53 -9.31 -13.71 0.16
C HIS A 53 -8.79 -14.12 1.54
N ASN A 54 -9.59 -14.87 2.29
CA ASN A 54 -9.25 -15.34 3.63
C ASN A 54 -8.81 -14.20 4.59
N ARG A 55 -9.66 -13.19 4.78
CA ARG A 55 -9.33 -12.04 5.63
C ARG A 55 -10.16 -12.02 6.90
N ALA A 56 -9.48 -11.84 8.03
CA ALA A 56 -10.14 -11.60 9.30
C ALA A 56 -10.77 -10.20 9.33
N VAL A 57 -11.81 -10.02 10.15
CA VAL A 57 -12.46 -8.71 10.36
C VAL A 57 -11.44 -7.65 10.80
N ASP A 58 -10.52 -8.01 11.71
CA ASP A 58 -9.49 -7.09 12.20
C ASP A 58 -8.57 -6.58 11.08
N GLU A 59 -8.20 -7.45 10.13
CA GLU A 59 -7.39 -7.05 8.96
C GLU A 59 -8.15 -6.08 8.05
N VAL A 60 -9.42 -6.39 7.75
CA VAL A 60 -10.25 -5.55 6.86
C VAL A 60 -10.52 -4.19 7.49
N VAL A 61 -10.86 -4.15 8.77
CA VAL A 61 -11.13 -2.92 9.52
C VAL A 61 -9.86 -2.09 9.67
N THR A 62 -8.73 -2.71 10.05
CA THR A 62 -7.44 -2.01 10.15
C THR A 62 -7.05 -1.39 8.81
N ALA A 63 -7.18 -2.13 7.70
CA ALA A 63 -6.95 -1.59 6.38
C ALA A 63 -7.88 -0.40 6.09
N ALA A 64 -9.20 -0.55 6.28
CA ALA A 64 -10.16 0.52 6.00
C ALA A 64 -9.91 1.81 6.80
N LEU A 65 -9.50 1.68 8.07
CA LEU A 65 -9.17 2.82 8.93
C LEU A 65 -7.87 3.52 8.53
N GLN A 66 -6.82 2.76 8.19
CA GLN A 66 -5.54 3.31 7.74
C GLN A 66 -5.65 3.95 6.34
N GLU A 67 -6.39 3.30 5.45
CA GLU A 67 -6.64 3.77 4.08
C GLU A 67 -7.66 4.90 4.00
N ASP A 68 -8.34 5.18 5.12
CA ASP A 68 -9.45 6.12 5.24
C ASP A 68 -10.47 5.97 4.10
N ALA A 69 -10.98 4.75 3.95
CA ALA A 69 -11.89 4.40 2.87
C ALA A 69 -13.33 4.81 3.19
N GLN A 70 -14.09 5.25 2.17
CA GLN A 70 -15.53 5.49 2.30
C GLN A 70 -16.32 4.18 2.40
N GLY A 71 -15.83 3.12 1.77
CA GLY A 71 -16.56 1.85 1.66
C GLY A 71 -15.70 0.61 1.87
N ILE A 72 -16.33 -0.43 2.42
CA ILE A 72 -15.80 -1.79 2.49
C ILE A 72 -16.76 -2.69 1.71
N ALA A 73 -16.25 -3.53 0.81
CA ALA A 73 -17.05 -4.54 0.14
C ALA A 73 -16.50 -5.95 0.44
N VAL A 74 -17.34 -6.80 1.01
CA VAL A 74 -16.96 -8.17 1.39
C VAL A 74 -17.81 -9.21 0.65
N SER A 75 -17.16 -10.20 0.05
CA SER A 75 -17.85 -11.43 -0.35
C SER A 75 -17.77 -12.48 0.76
N SER A 76 -18.89 -13.16 1.05
CA SER A 76 -18.92 -14.26 2.03
C SER A 76 -19.78 -15.42 1.52
N TYR A 77 -19.14 -16.52 1.16
CA TYR A 77 -19.77 -17.72 0.59
C TYR A 77 -19.70 -18.97 1.49
N GLN A 78 -19.03 -18.90 2.63
CA GLN A 78 -18.80 -20.05 3.53
C GLN A 78 -19.72 -20.08 4.77
N GLY A 79 -20.69 -19.17 4.88
CA GLY A 79 -21.50 -19.00 6.09
C GLY A 79 -20.80 -18.15 7.15
N GLY A 80 -21.36 -18.08 8.37
CA GLY A 80 -20.84 -17.25 9.47
C GLY A 80 -20.86 -15.73 9.18
N HIS A 81 -21.59 -15.33 8.14
CA HIS A 81 -21.65 -13.95 7.67
C HIS A 81 -22.34 -13.02 8.67
N ILE A 82 -23.32 -13.52 9.44
CA ILE A 82 -23.99 -12.69 10.45
C ILE A 82 -22.97 -12.20 11.48
N GLU A 83 -22.23 -13.13 12.08
CA GLU A 83 -21.21 -12.85 13.09
C GLU A 83 -20.08 -12.00 12.49
N TYR A 84 -19.63 -12.34 11.29
CA TYR A 84 -18.56 -11.63 10.60
C TYR A 84 -18.92 -10.15 10.35
N PHE A 85 -20.11 -9.88 9.80
CA PHE A 85 -20.54 -8.50 9.53
C PHE A 85 -20.89 -7.73 10.80
N LYS A 86 -21.55 -8.35 11.79
CA LYS A 86 -21.83 -7.68 13.08
C LYS A 86 -20.54 -7.28 13.78
N TYR A 87 -19.58 -8.20 13.86
CA TYR A 87 -18.27 -7.92 14.45
C TYR A 87 -17.53 -6.80 13.70
N MET A 88 -17.61 -6.77 12.37
CA MET A 88 -17.05 -5.69 11.57
C MET A 88 -17.67 -4.33 11.90
N ILE A 89 -18.99 -4.26 12.02
CA ILE A 89 -19.70 -3.03 12.37
C ILE A 89 -19.31 -2.56 13.77
N ASP A 90 -19.24 -3.47 14.74
CA ASP A 90 -18.87 -3.13 16.12
C ASP A 90 -17.43 -2.62 16.19
N LEU A 91 -16.50 -3.30 15.54
CA LEU A 91 -15.08 -2.93 15.53
C LEU A 91 -14.83 -1.59 14.80
N LEU A 92 -15.60 -1.30 13.74
CA LEU A 92 -15.58 0.01 13.08
C LEU A 92 -16.06 1.10 14.03
N ARG A 93 -17.16 0.90 14.75
CA ARG A 93 -17.69 1.88 15.71
C ARG A 93 -16.72 2.13 16.87
N GLU A 94 -16.10 1.07 17.38
CA GLU A 94 -15.12 1.16 18.47
C GLU A 94 -13.87 1.97 18.08
N ARG A 95 -13.42 1.85 16.82
CA ARG A 95 -12.14 2.40 16.34
C ARG A 95 -12.29 3.66 15.47
N GLY A 96 -13.42 4.37 15.54
CA GLY A 96 -13.62 5.65 14.83
C GLY A 96 -13.83 5.52 13.31
N GLY A 97 -14.41 4.40 12.89
CA GLY A 97 -14.79 4.04 11.52
C GLY A 97 -16.30 3.95 11.29
N GLU A 98 -17.14 4.49 12.17
CA GLU A 98 -18.60 4.40 12.13
C GLU A 98 -19.22 4.97 10.84
N ASN A 99 -18.51 5.87 10.16
CA ASN A 99 -18.95 6.48 8.91
C ASN A 99 -18.62 5.64 7.67
N ILE A 100 -17.78 4.61 7.81
CA ILE A 100 -17.38 3.72 6.70
C ILE A 100 -18.56 2.81 6.33
N LYS A 101 -18.94 2.82 5.05
CA LYS A 101 -20.08 2.06 4.55
C LYS A 101 -19.70 0.62 4.26
N VAL A 102 -20.32 -0.33 4.95
CA VAL A 102 -20.09 -1.76 4.73
C VAL A 102 -21.10 -2.32 3.74
N PHE A 103 -20.60 -2.98 2.71
CA PHE A 103 -21.37 -3.68 1.68
C PHE A 103 -21.01 -5.16 1.67
N GLY A 104 -21.94 -6.00 1.24
CA GLY A 104 -21.66 -7.42 1.10
C GLY A 104 -22.50 -8.16 0.07
N GLY A 105 -22.07 -9.40 -0.19
CA GLY A 105 -22.80 -10.35 -1.03
C GLY A 105 -22.28 -11.78 -0.81
N GLY A 106 -23.17 -12.76 -0.90
CA GLY A 106 -22.85 -14.18 -0.73
C GLY A 106 -23.62 -15.09 -1.68
N GLY A 107 -24.16 -14.53 -2.77
CA GLY A 107 -25.11 -15.24 -3.61
C GLY A 107 -26.33 -15.70 -2.81
N GLY A 108 -26.70 -16.97 -2.93
CA GLY A 108 -27.82 -17.56 -2.18
C GLY A 108 -27.50 -17.96 -0.73
N VAL A 109 -26.27 -17.72 -0.25
CA VAL A 109 -25.84 -18.11 1.12
C VAL A 109 -26.46 -17.20 2.18
N ILE A 110 -26.67 -15.91 1.86
CA ILE A 110 -27.25 -14.93 2.79
C ILE A 110 -28.73 -14.77 2.45
N VAL A 111 -29.61 -15.28 3.32
CA VAL A 111 -31.05 -15.29 3.04
C VAL A 111 -31.71 -13.95 3.37
N ALA A 112 -32.91 -13.70 2.85
CA ALA A 112 -33.57 -12.40 2.94
C ALA A 112 -33.76 -11.88 4.38
N ASP A 113 -33.99 -12.77 5.35
CA ASP A 113 -34.13 -12.40 6.76
C ASP A 113 -32.80 -11.92 7.36
N GLU A 114 -31.70 -12.60 7.04
CA GLU A 114 -30.35 -12.22 7.48
C GLU A 114 -29.89 -10.92 6.81
N ILE A 115 -30.25 -10.71 5.53
CA ILE A 115 -30.02 -9.43 4.83
C ILE A 115 -30.72 -8.29 5.58
N ARG A 116 -31.98 -8.49 6.00
CA ARG A 116 -32.72 -7.48 6.78
C ARG A 116 -32.08 -7.25 8.14
N GLU A 117 -31.72 -8.32 8.84
CA GLU A 117 -31.07 -8.25 10.15
C GLU A 117 -29.74 -7.48 10.09
N LEU A 118 -28.85 -7.82 9.16
CA LEU A 118 -27.55 -7.18 9.01
C LEU A 118 -27.66 -5.69 8.64
N GLN A 119 -28.62 -5.34 7.78
CA GLN A 119 -28.84 -3.94 7.41
C GLN A 119 -29.44 -3.11 8.55
N VAL A 120 -30.33 -3.71 9.35
CA VAL A 120 -30.84 -3.08 10.58
C VAL A 120 -29.71 -2.89 11.59
N TYR A 121 -28.77 -3.85 11.68
CA TYR A 121 -27.64 -3.77 12.60
C TYR A 121 -26.67 -2.63 12.27
N GLY A 122 -26.44 -2.38 10.97
CA GLY A 122 -25.60 -1.27 10.50
C GLY A 122 -24.91 -1.49 9.16
N VAL A 123 -25.03 -2.68 8.54
CA VAL A 123 -24.52 -2.90 7.18
C VAL A 123 -25.28 -2.00 6.21
N THR A 124 -24.57 -1.33 5.30
CA THR A 124 -25.20 -0.35 4.39
C THR A 124 -26.09 -1.03 3.37
N ARG A 125 -25.60 -2.13 2.77
CA ARG A 125 -26.37 -2.94 1.83
C ARG A 125 -25.75 -4.33 1.70
N ILE A 126 -26.58 -5.38 1.76
CA ILE A 126 -26.21 -6.70 1.25
C ILE A 126 -27.00 -6.92 -0.05
N TYR A 127 -26.30 -7.21 -1.15
CA TYR A 127 -26.93 -7.44 -2.45
C TYR A 127 -27.27 -8.92 -2.62
N SER A 128 -28.55 -9.21 -2.88
CA SER A 128 -29.02 -10.57 -3.18
C SER A 128 -28.87 -10.92 -4.66
N PRO A 129 -29.03 -12.19 -5.05
CA PRO A 129 -29.09 -12.58 -6.47
C PRO A 129 -30.18 -11.84 -7.25
N GLU A 130 -31.35 -11.58 -6.63
CA GLU A 130 -32.45 -10.83 -7.26
C GLU A 130 -32.08 -9.36 -7.50
N ASP A 131 -31.32 -8.73 -6.60
CA ASP A 131 -30.78 -7.39 -6.82
C ASP A 131 -29.83 -7.39 -8.03
N GLY A 132 -28.98 -8.41 -8.15
CA GLY A 132 -28.12 -8.60 -9.32
C GLY A 132 -28.88 -8.72 -10.64
N GLN A 133 -30.01 -9.45 -10.66
CA GLN A 133 -30.89 -9.55 -11.84
C GLN A 133 -31.61 -8.23 -12.16
N LYS A 134 -32.05 -7.49 -11.14
CA LYS A 134 -32.84 -6.25 -11.32
C LYS A 134 -31.99 -5.04 -11.70
N MET A 135 -30.85 -4.89 -11.03
CA MET A 135 -29.95 -3.73 -11.15
C MET A 135 -28.85 -3.97 -12.19
N GLY A 136 -28.47 -5.23 -12.42
CA GLY A 136 -27.23 -5.57 -13.11
C GLY A 136 -25.99 -5.28 -12.26
N LEU A 137 -24.84 -5.85 -12.65
CA LEU A 137 -23.58 -5.67 -11.92
C LEU A 137 -23.17 -4.18 -11.84
N GLN A 138 -23.27 -3.45 -12.96
CA GLN A 138 -22.97 -2.01 -12.99
C GLN A 138 -23.94 -1.20 -12.11
N GLY A 139 -25.24 -1.56 -12.10
CA GLY A 139 -26.22 -0.86 -11.27
C GLY A 139 -25.95 -1.01 -9.77
N MET A 140 -25.52 -2.21 -9.34
CA MET A 140 -25.09 -2.41 -7.95
C MET A 140 -23.88 -1.54 -7.61
N ILE A 141 -22.87 -1.50 -8.47
CA ILE A 141 -21.70 -0.64 -8.25
C ILE A 141 -22.06 0.85 -8.25
N ASN A 142 -22.96 1.29 -9.13
CA ASN A 142 -23.45 2.67 -9.13
C ASN A 142 -24.13 3.04 -7.81
N ASP A 143 -24.96 2.14 -7.25
CA ASP A 143 -25.58 2.33 -5.93
C ASP A 143 -24.53 2.37 -4.81
N MET A 144 -23.52 1.49 -4.84
CA MET A 144 -22.40 1.53 -3.88
C MET A 144 -21.65 2.87 -3.96
N LEU A 145 -21.28 3.32 -5.15
CA LEU A 145 -20.56 4.57 -5.36
C LEU A 145 -21.37 5.78 -4.91
N ALA A 146 -22.66 5.84 -5.27
CA ALA A 146 -23.54 6.94 -4.87
C ALA A 146 -23.68 7.08 -3.35
N ARG A 147 -23.67 5.96 -2.61
CA ARG A 147 -23.73 5.94 -1.14
C ARG A 147 -22.40 6.33 -0.48
N CYS A 148 -21.29 6.17 -1.19
CA CYS A 148 -19.94 6.47 -0.72
C CYS A 148 -19.38 7.80 -1.25
N ASP A 149 -20.14 8.56 -2.05
CA ASP A 149 -19.67 9.80 -2.65
C ASP A 149 -19.71 10.97 -1.65
N ASP A 150 -18.85 10.88 -0.64
CA ASP A 150 -18.71 11.83 0.45
C ASP A 150 -17.25 12.31 0.58
N ASP A 151 -17.09 13.56 1.00
CA ASP A 151 -15.78 14.17 1.23
C ASP A 151 -15.29 13.86 2.64
N LEU A 152 -14.35 12.92 2.75
CA LEU A 152 -13.76 12.53 4.03
C LEU A 152 -12.80 13.58 4.60
N SER A 153 -12.32 14.54 3.80
CA SER A 153 -11.34 15.52 4.27
C SER A 153 -11.87 16.45 5.35
N ARG A 154 -13.20 16.60 5.46
CA ARG A 154 -13.85 17.31 6.58
C ARG A 154 -13.57 16.71 7.96
N HIS A 155 -13.16 15.44 8.02
CA HIS A 155 -12.80 14.74 9.25
C HIS A 155 -11.32 14.84 9.59
N ALA A 156 -10.51 15.51 8.75
CA ALA A 156 -9.10 15.71 9.01
C ALA A 156 -8.87 16.57 10.27
N PRO A 157 -7.79 16.30 11.02
CA PRO A 157 -7.44 17.10 12.17
C PRO A 157 -7.13 18.54 11.76
N LYS A 158 -7.46 19.50 12.65
CA LYS A 158 -7.24 20.94 12.43
C LYS A 158 -5.96 21.48 13.09
N GLY A 159 -5.27 20.65 13.86
CA GLY A 159 -4.10 21.05 14.65
C GLY A 159 -2.99 20.02 14.60
N LEU A 160 -1.76 20.50 14.73
CA LEU A 160 -0.55 19.69 14.69
C LEU A 160 -0.48 18.66 15.82
N GLU A 161 -1.01 19.02 17.00
CA GLU A 161 -1.04 18.14 18.18
C GLU A 161 -1.76 16.82 17.93
N ALA A 162 -2.83 16.83 17.13
CA ALA A 162 -3.54 15.60 16.78
C ALA A 162 -2.66 14.66 15.93
N ILE A 163 -1.81 15.21 15.06
CA ILE A 163 -0.86 14.43 14.25
C ILE A 163 0.25 13.89 15.15
N LYS A 164 0.78 14.72 16.06
CA LYS A 164 1.84 14.35 17.02
C LYS A 164 1.39 13.35 18.08
N SER A 165 0.09 13.21 18.33
CA SER A 165 -0.46 12.36 19.38
C SER A 165 -0.16 10.86 19.21
N GLY A 166 0.25 10.43 18.01
CA GLY A 166 0.39 9.02 17.65
C GLY A 166 -0.93 8.36 17.21
N ASP A 167 -2.05 9.10 17.19
CA ASP A 167 -3.32 8.61 16.67
C ASP A 167 -3.23 8.33 15.16
N ARG A 168 -3.15 7.04 14.82
CA ARG A 168 -3.04 6.56 13.43
C ARG A 168 -4.31 6.86 12.62
N ARG A 169 -5.48 7.01 13.25
CA ARG A 169 -6.73 7.39 12.57
C ARG A 169 -6.72 8.87 12.20
N ALA A 170 -6.24 9.73 13.09
CA ALA A 170 -6.06 11.16 12.81
C ALA A 170 -5.05 11.36 11.66
N LEU A 171 -3.92 10.63 11.67
CA LEU A 171 -2.96 10.64 10.58
C LEU A 171 -3.59 10.20 9.25
N ALA A 172 -4.33 9.08 9.22
CA ALA A 172 -4.98 8.59 8.01
C ALA A 172 -5.91 9.63 7.38
N ARG A 173 -6.70 10.33 8.19
CA ARG A 173 -7.60 11.41 7.73
C ARG A 173 -6.84 12.67 7.28
N PHE A 174 -5.73 13.00 7.95
CA PHE A 174 -4.87 14.10 7.52
C PHE A 174 -4.24 13.81 6.16
N ILE A 175 -3.78 12.58 5.93
CA ILE A 175 -3.26 12.14 4.63
C ILE A 175 -4.33 12.28 3.54
N THR A 176 -5.60 11.94 3.82
CA THR A 176 -6.70 12.15 2.88
C THR A 176 -6.85 13.63 2.49
N ALA A 177 -6.78 14.55 3.45
CA ALA A 177 -6.85 15.99 3.16
C ALA A 177 -5.63 16.50 2.37
N LEU A 178 -4.42 15.99 2.66
CA LEU A 178 -3.21 16.30 1.88
C LEU A 178 -3.34 15.80 0.43
N GLU A 179 -3.79 14.56 0.22
CA GLU A 179 -3.93 13.94 -1.10
C GLU A 179 -5.03 14.62 -1.95
N ASN A 180 -6.05 15.18 -1.30
CA ASN A 180 -7.13 15.92 -1.95
C ASN A 180 -6.80 17.41 -2.12
N GLY A 181 -5.70 17.92 -1.56
CA GLY A 181 -5.36 19.34 -1.59
C GLY A 181 -6.32 20.23 -0.78
N THR A 182 -7.02 19.64 0.19
CA THR A 182 -8.00 20.33 1.06
C THR A 182 -7.50 20.54 2.48
N ALA A 183 -6.29 20.08 2.81
CA ALA A 183 -5.64 20.38 4.07
C ALA A 183 -5.44 21.90 4.25
N ASP A 184 -5.62 22.39 5.48
CA ASP A 184 -5.32 23.78 5.83
C ASP A 184 -3.85 24.09 5.49
N PRO A 185 -3.57 25.13 4.66
CA PRO A 185 -2.21 25.45 4.24
C PRO A 185 -1.26 25.75 5.39
N GLN A 186 -1.73 26.44 6.45
CA GLN A 186 -0.91 26.75 7.61
C GLN A 186 -0.61 25.50 8.45
N LEU A 187 -1.53 24.54 8.51
CA LEU A 187 -1.26 23.25 9.14
C LEU A 187 -0.26 22.45 8.32
N ARG A 188 -0.44 22.36 6.99
CA ARG A 188 0.50 21.69 6.08
C ARG A 188 1.91 22.25 6.21
N ASP A 189 2.07 23.57 6.14
CA ASP A 189 3.38 24.22 6.21
C ASP A 189 4.05 24.04 7.59
N ARG A 190 3.26 24.05 8.67
CA ARG A 190 3.76 23.70 10.01
C ARG A 190 4.21 22.24 10.11
N THR A 191 3.48 21.31 9.51
CA THR A 191 3.87 19.89 9.47
C THR A 191 5.19 19.70 8.73
N LEU A 192 5.36 20.36 7.57
CA LEU A 192 6.63 20.32 6.82
C LEU A 192 7.78 20.87 7.65
N LYS A 193 7.62 22.06 8.24
CA LYS A 193 8.64 22.69 9.07
C LYS A 193 9.02 21.83 10.29
N GLU A 194 8.05 21.18 10.92
CA GLU A 194 8.31 20.27 12.04
C GLU A 194 9.05 19.01 11.57
N ALA A 195 8.64 18.42 10.44
CA ALA A 195 9.29 17.25 9.87
C ALA A 195 10.76 17.50 9.53
N ASP A 196 11.10 18.69 9.04
CA ASP A 196 12.48 19.11 8.74
C ASP A 196 13.38 19.16 9.99
N ALA A 197 12.79 19.33 11.18
CA ALA A 197 13.51 19.32 12.45
C ALA A 197 13.69 17.90 13.04
N LEU A 198 13.09 16.87 12.43
CA LEU A 198 13.12 15.50 12.91
C LEU A 198 14.12 14.65 12.10
N SER A 199 14.97 13.90 12.81
CA SER A 199 15.84 12.88 12.21
C SER A 199 15.14 11.53 12.13
N VAL A 200 14.07 11.46 11.32
CA VAL A 200 13.36 10.22 11.00
C VAL A 200 13.71 9.81 9.57
N PRO A 201 14.39 8.68 9.35
CA PRO A 201 14.80 8.27 8.01
C PRO A 201 13.63 7.79 7.15
N ALA A 202 13.73 8.07 5.86
CA ALA A 202 12.89 7.53 4.82
C ALA A 202 13.70 6.62 3.88
N LEU A 203 13.23 5.39 3.66
CA LEU A 203 13.77 4.44 2.69
C LEU A 203 12.86 4.37 1.47
N GLY A 204 13.35 4.80 0.31
CA GLY A 204 12.65 4.68 -0.97
C GLY A 204 12.92 3.32 -1.62
N VAL A 205 11.86 2.57 -1.93
CA VAL A 205 11.92 1.30 -2.64
C VAL A 205 11.32 1.50 -4.03
N THR A 206 12.17 1.50 -5.05
CA THR A 206 11.76 1.65 -6.45
C THR A 206 12.29 0.51 -7.30
N GLY A 207 11.81 0.37 -8.53
CA GLY A 207 12.15 -0.76 -9.37
C GLY A 207 11.15 -1.02 -10.48
N THR A 208 11.53 -1.91 -11.40
CA THR A 208 10.69 -2.26 -12.54
C THR A 208 9.38 -2.93 -12.12
N GLY A 209 8.33 -2.76 -12.95
CA GLY A 209 7.04 -3.39 -12.72
C GLY A 209 7.17 -4.91 -12.58
N GLY A 210 6.66 -5.47 -11.47
CA GLY A 210 6.70 -6.90 -11.20
C GLY A 210 8.05 -7.44 -10.73
N SER A 211 9.04 -6.61 -10.40
CA SER A 211 10.32 -7.05 -9.81
C SER A 211 10.17 -7.66 -8.41
N GLY A 212 9.03 -7.45 -7.76
CA GLY A 212 8.71 -7.98 -6.43
C GLY A 212 9.02 -7.00 -5.30
N LYS A 213 8.94 -5.69 -5.57
CA LYS A 213 9.12 -4.60 -4.59
C LYS A 213 8.29 -4.83 -3.32
N SER A 214 6.97 -4.93 -3.43
CA SER A 214 6.08 -5.09 -2.26
C SER A 214 6.35 -6.37 -1.47
N SER A 215 6.70 -7.47 -2.15
CA SER A 215 7.13 -8.70 -1.46
C SER A 215 8.46 -8.54 -0.73
N LEU A 216 9.41 -7.82 -1.32
CA LEU A 216 10.70 -7.52 -0.67
C LEU A 216 10.51 -6.52 0.48
N THR A 217 9.65 -5.51 0.33
CA THR A 217 9.26 -4.58 1.39
C THR A 217 8.66 -5.32 2.58
N ASP A 218 7.73 -6.26 2.34
CA ASP A 218 7.14 -7.10 3.39
C ASP A 218 8.21 -7.91 4.14
N GLU A 219 9.10 -8.55 3.39
CA GLU A 219 10.18 -9.34 3.97
C GLU A 219 11.20 -8.47 4.72
N LEU A 220 11.48 -7.24 4.28
CA LEU A 220 12.30 -6.27 5.02
C LEU A 220 11.62 -5.84 6.33
N VAL A 221 10.33 -5.50 6.29
CA VAL A 221 9.53 -5.20 7.50
C VAL A 221 9.59 -6.38 8.48
N ARG A 222 9.48 -7.61 7.97
CA ARG A 222 9.67 -8.82 8.80
C ARG A 222 11.05 -8.87 9.46
N ARG A 223 12.14 -8.53 8.75
CA ARG A 223 13.48 -8.48 9.36
C ARG A 223 13.58 -7.39 10.41
N PHE A 224 13.06 -6.19 10.16
CA PHE A 224 13.02 -5.13 11.17
C PHE A 224 12.29 -5.59 12.44
N ARG A 225 11.12 -6.22 12.29
CA ARG A 225 10.33 -6.73 13.41
C ARG A 225 11.06 -7.79 14.21
N LEU A 226 11.66 -8.78 13.55
CA LEU A 226 12.39 -9.86 14.22
C LEU A 226 13.66 -9.35 14.90
N ASP A 227 14.46 -8.58 14.15
CA ASP A 227 15.78 -8.13 14.57
C ASP A 227 15.72 -7.10 15.69
N GLN A 228 14.70 -6.24 15.66
CA GLN A 228 14.49 -5.17 16.64
C GLN A 228 13.40 -5.50 17.66
N GLU A 229 12.93 -6.76 17.70
CA GLU A 229 11.97 -7.28 18.68
C GLU A 229 10.66 -6.47 18.74
N ASP A 230 10.10 -6.16 17.56
CA ASP A 230 8.87 -5.37 17.42
C ASP A 230 8.95 -4.02 18.17
N ARG A 231 10.12 -3.38 18.23
CA ARG A 231 10.25 -2.06 18.90
C ARG A 231 10.00 -0.87 17.99
N LEU A 232 10.21 -1.04 16.69
CA LEU A 232 10.13 0.05 15.72
C LEU A 232 8.69 0.28 15.28
N ASP A 233 8.28 1.55 15.27
CA ASP A 233 7.08 2.02 14.57
C ASP A 233 7.43 2.33 13.11
N ILE A 234 6.83 1.61 12.17
CA ILE A 234 7.13 1.74 10.74
C ILE A 234 5.90 2.24 9.97
N ALA A 235 6.07 3.29 9.17
CA ALA A 235 5.09 3.75 8.20
C ALA A 235 5.45 3.25 6.79
N ILE A 236 4.48 2.71 6.06
CA ILE A 236 4.64 2.25 4.67
C ILE A 236 3.73 3.07 3.77
N LEU A 237 4.31 3.77 2.81
CA LEU A 237 3.61 4.57 1.80
C LEU A 237 3.82 3.91 0.44
N ALA A 238 2.80 3.20 -0.04
CA ALA A 238 2.89 2.44 -1.29
C ALA A 238 2.14 3.16 -2.41
N VAL A 239 2.81 3.45 -3.53
CA VAL A 239 2.24 4.20 -4.65
C VAL A 239 1.95 3.27 -5.82
N ASP A 240 0.69 3.21 -6.23
CA ASP A 240 0.25 2.41 -7.39
C ASP A 240 -0.24 3.33 -8.54
N PRO A 241 -0.10 2.91 -9.81
CA PRO A 241 -0.49 3.73 -10.95
C PRO A 241 -2.02 3.81 -11.09
N SER A 242 -2.52 5.04 -11.25
CA SER A 242 -3.92 5.28 -11.63
C SER A 242 -4.18 5.01 -13.12
N ARG A 243 -5.37 4.49 -13.46
CA ARG A 243 -5.76 4.30 -14.87
C ARG A 243 -6.17 5.63 -15.48
N ARG A 244 -5.43 6.10 -16.49
CA ARG A 244 -5.72 7.38 -17.18
C ARG A 244 -7.14 7.49 -17.74
N LYS A 245 -7.73 6.37 -18.20
CA LYS A 245 -9.06 6.36 -18.83
C LYS A 245 -10.21 6.47 -17.83
N SER A 246 -10.19 5.70 -16.74
CA SER A 246 -11.27 5.70 -15.75
C SER A 246 -11.03 6.65 -14.58
N GLY A 247 -9.79 7.06 -14.33
CA GLY A 247 -9.39 7.83 -13.15
C GLY A 247 -9.30 7.01 -11.85
N GLY A 248 -9.74 5.74 -11.87
CA GLY A 248 -9.63 4.81 -10.75
C GLY A 248 -8.29 4.08 -10.69
N ALA A 249 -8.02 3.39 -9.59
CA ALA A 249 -6.77 2.67 -9.36
C ALA A 249 -7.01 1.31 -8.71
N LEU A 250 -6.14 0.34 -8.98
CA LEU A 250 -6.06 -0.89 -8.21
C LEU A 250 -4.83 -0.73 -7.34
N LEU A 251 -5.04 -0.52 -6.05
CA LEU A 251 -4.02 -0.37 -5.05
C LEU A 251 -3.71 -1.77 -4.52
N GLY A 252 -2.78 -2.43 -5.20
CA GLY A 252 -2.51 -3.86 -5.12
C GLY A 252 -1.35 -4.22 -4.19
N ASP A 253 -0.55 -3.26 -3.73
CA ASP A 253 0.64 -3.57 -2.93
C ASP A 253 0.29 -4.20 -1.57
N ARG A 254 -0.78 -3.73 -0.92
CA ARG A 254 -1.21 -4.24 0.41
C ARG A 254 -1.54 -5.74 0.41
N ILE A 255 -1.99 -6.33 -0.71
CA ILE A 255 -2.28 -7.77 -0.78
C ILE A 255 -1.04 -8.64 -0.54
N ARG A 256 0.16 -8.08 -0.74
CA ARG A 256 1.45 -8.78 -0.58
C ARG A 256 2.03 -8.66 0.82
N MET A 257 1.44 -7.82 1.67
CA MET A 257 1.99 -7.46 2.98
C MET A 257 1.42 -8.38 4.07
N ASN A 258 2.22 -9.32 4.57
CA ASN A 258 1.85 -10.24 5.65
C ASN A 258 2.45 -9.83 7.00
N ALA A 259 3.55 -9.08 7.01
CA ALA A 259 4.29 -8.69 8.20
C ALA A 259 3.77 -7.40 8.86
N ILE A 260 2.68 -6.82 8.37
CA ILE A 260 2.16 -5.51 8.79
C ILE A 260 1.11 -5.57 9.92
N ALA A 261 0.73 -6.77 10.37
CA ALA A 261 -0.19 -6.94 11.49
C ALA A 261 0.47 -6.63 12.85
N GLY A 262 -0.32 -6.25 13.86
CA GLY A 262 0.17 -6.04 15.24
C GLY A 262 0.38 -4.58 15.66
N GLY A 263 -0.21 -3.62 14.95
CA GLY A 263 -0.39 -2.23 15.41
C GLY A 263 0.81 -1.29 15.30
N ARG A 264 2.04 -1.80 15.20
CA ARG A 264 3.27 -1.00 15.02
C ARG A 264 3.60 -0.63 13.59
N VAL A 265 2.88 -1.23 12.64
CA VAL A 265 3.04 -0.90 11.22
C VAL A 265 1.78 -0.19 10.73
N PHE A 266 1.98 1.02 10.23
CA PHE A 266 0.97 1.77 9.51
C PHE A 266 1.25 1.66 8.02
N MET A 267 0.24 1.37 7.22
CA MET A 267 0.38 1.38 5.77
C MET A 267 -0.67 2.29 5.15
N ARG A 268 -0.31 3.00 4.09
CA ARG A 268 -1.23 3.79 3.26
C ARG A 268 -0.91 3.56 1.80
N SER A 269 -1.90 3.19 1.02
CA SER A 269 -1.77 3.07 -0.43
C SER A 269 -2.21 4.36 -1.12
N LEU A 270 -1.37 4.92 -1.99
CA LEU A 270 -1.61 6.15 -2.72
C LEU A 270 -1.74 5.84 -4.22
N ALA A 271 -2.55 6.62 -4.92
CA ALA A 271 -2.60 6.56 -6.39
C ALA A 271 -1.76 7.69 -6.99
N THR A 272 -1.16 7.48 -8.15
CA THR A 272 -0.46 8.57 -8.88
C THR A 272 -1.38 9.72 -9.31
N ARG A 273 -2.70 9.50 -9.34
CA ARG A 273 -3.76 10.47 -9.69
C ARG A 273 -3.46 11.31 -10.95
N GLY A 274 -2.96 10.66 -12.00
CA GLY A 274 -2.65 11.31 -13.27
C GLY A 274 -1.34 12.09 -13.32
N ALA A 275 -0.49 12.00 -12.30
CA ALA A 275 0.90 12.43 -12.42
C ALA A 275 1.60 11.68 -13.56
N GLU A 276 2.44 12.39 -14.32
CA GLU A 276 3.34 11.76 -15.31
C GLU A 276 4.46 10.97 -14.63
N SER A 277 4.75 11.31 -13.37
CA SER A 277 5.73 10.66 -12.52
C SER A 277 5.16 9.46 -11.76
N GLU A 278 6.05 8.54 -11.42
CA GLU A 278 5.86 7.33 -10.63
C GLU A 278 5.46 7.57 -9.15
N ILE A 279 5.49 8.82 -8.69
CA ILE A 279 5.16 9.29 -7.34
C ILE A 279 3.92 10.19 -7.32
N SER A 280 3.18 10.18 -6.20
CA SER A 280 2.09 11.14 -5.97
C SER A 280 2.65 12.54 -5.69
N LYS A 281 1.95 13.59 -6.15
CA LYS A 281 2.31 14.99 -5.84
C LYS A 281 2.26 15.30 -4.34
N SER A 282 1.41 14.60 -3.59
CA SER A 282 1.27 14.76 -2.14
C SER A 282 2.32 13.97 -1.34
N LEU A 283 3.15 13.15 -2.00
CA LEU A 283 4.06 12.25 -1.31
C LEU A 283 5.03 12.96 -0.35
N PRO A 284 5.63 14.13 -0.67
CA PRO A 284 6.46 14.86 0.29
C PRO A 284 5.70 15.24 1.57
N ASP A 285 4.46 15.72 1.42
CA ASP A 285 3.61 16.12 2.55
C ASP A 285 3.20 14.90 3.40
N VAL A 286 2.94 13.76 2.76
CA VAL A 286 2.58 12.51 3.44
C VAL A 286 3.76 11.92 4.19
N ILE A 287 4.97 11.95 3.61
CA ILE A 287 6.20 11.55 4.31
C ILE A 287 6.39 12.43 5.55
N ALA A 288 6.28 13.75 5.42
CA ALA A 288 6.38 14.69 6.53
C ALA A 288 5.34 14.42 7.62
N ALA A 289 4.09 14.15 7.24
CA ALA A 289 3.03 13.80 8.19
C ALA A 289 3.37 12.52 8.98
N CYS A 290 3.94 11.50 8.34
CA CYS A 290 4.41 10.30 9.03
C CYS A 290 5.59 10.61 9.98
N LYS A 291 6.57 11.42 9.56
CA LYS A 291 7.68 11.83 10.46
C LYS A 291 7.14 12.51 11.72
N VAL A 292 6.22 13.47 11.56
CA VAL A 292 5.57 14.19 12.68
C VAL A 292 4.69 13.29 13.55
N ALA A 293 4.11 12.23 12.98
CA ALA A 293 3.31 11.25 13.72
C ALA A 293 4.14 10.26 14.57
N GLY A 294 5.45 10.46 14.67
CA GLY A 294 6.32 9.73 15.57
C GLY A 294 6.66 8.30 15.13
N PHE A 295 6.72 8.05 13.81
CA PHE A 295 7.31 6.81 13.30
C PHE A 295 8.83 6.85 13.40
N ASP A 296 9.45 5.70 13.61
CA ASP A 296 10.91 5.55 13.61
C ASP A 296 11.47 5.42 12.18
N LEU A 297 10.67 4.91 11.25
CA LEU A 297 11.06 4.67 9.86
C LEU A 297 9.88 4.89 8.91
N VAL A 298 10.11 5.57 7.79
CA VAL A 298 9.16 5.69 6.68
C VAL A 298 9.66 4.92 5.47
N LEU A 299 8.96 3.85 5.09
CA LEU A 299 9.18 3.11 3.85
C LEU A 299 8.30 3.68 2.75
N VAL A 300 8.88 4.00 1.59
CA VAL A 300 8.16 4.58 0.46
C VAL A 300 8.35 3.71 -0.76
N GLU A 301 7.31 2.98 -1.15
CA GLU A 301 7.33 2.14 -2.36
C GLU A 301 6.73 2.92 -3.54
N THR A 302 7.46 3.00 -4.65
CA THR A 302 6.95 3.63 -5.88
C THR A 302 6.15 2.65 -6.74
N SER A 303 5.43 3.19 -7.71
CA SER A 303 4.89 2.36 -8.78
C SER A 303 6.02 1.75 -9.62
N GLY A 304 5.71 0.77 -10.47
CA GLY A 304 6.71 0.19 -11.38
C GLY A 304 7.29 1.24 -12.32
N ILE A 305 8.61 1.45 -12.27
CA ILE A 305 9.29 2.50 -13.05
C ILE A 305 9.87 1.98 -14.36
N GLY A 306 10.05 2.92 -15.31
CA GLY A 306 10.87 2.74 -16.50
C GLY A 306 12.36 2.90 -16.19
N GLN A 307 13.21 2.78 -17.21
CA GLN A 307 14.67 2.84 -17.04
C GLN A 307 15.19 4.25 -16.69
N GLY A 308 14.50 5.32 -17.12
CA GLY A 308 14.93 6.72 -16.94
C GLY A 308 14.20 7.49 -15.83
N ASN A 309 13.71 6.79 -14.81
CA ASN A 309 12.87 7.36 -13.76
C ASN A 309 13.58 7.20 -12.40
N ALA A 310 13.84 8.31 -11.72
CA ALA A 310 14.53 8.34 -10.43
C ALA A 310 13.92 9.34 -9.43
N ALA A 311 12.63 9.68 -9.57
CA ALA A 311 12.02 10.78 -8.83
C ALA A 311 12.01 10.59 -7.31
N ILE A 312 12.03 9.33 -6.84
CA ILE A 312 12.03 8.99 -5.41
C ILE A 312 13.30 9.45 -4.68
N VAL A 313 14.44 9.54 -5.38
CA VAL A 313 15.75 9.82 -4.80
C VAL A 313 15.77 11.17 -4.08
N HIS A 314 15.01 12.15 -4.57
CA HIS A 314 14.94 13.49 -3.96
C HIS A 314 14.01 13.57 -2.74
N LEU A 315 13.31 12.48 -2.40
CA LEU A 315 12.29 12.46 -1.34
C LEU A 315 12.69 11.59 -0.14
N VAL A 316 13.78 10.85 -0.24
CA VAL A 316 14.16 9.82 0.73
C VAL A 316 15.62 9.98 1.14
N ASP A 317 15.94 9.51 2.33
CA ASP A 317 17.29 9.57 2.89
C ASP A 317 18.17 8.42 2.35
N THR A 318 17.55 7.28 2.04
CA THR A 318 18.21 6.12 1.44
C THR A 318 17.33 5.51 0.37
N SER A 319 17.93 5.00 -0.71
CA SER A 319 17.23 4.46 -1.87
C SER A 319 17.63 3.02 -2.19
N LEU A 320 16.62 2.19 -2.50
CA LEU A 320 16.74 0.80 -2.89
C LEU A 320 16.14 0.61 -4.29
N TYR A 321 16.97 0.19 -5.25
CA TYR A 321 16.51 -0.21 -6.58
C TYR A 321 16.34 -1.72 -6.68
N VAL A 322 15.13 -2.17 -7.03
CA VAL A 322 14.76 -3.58 -7.13
C VAL A 322 14.55 -3.97 -8.60
N MET A 323 15.35 -4.92 -9.08
CA MET A 323 15.28 -5.45 -10.43
C MET A 323 15.22 -6.98 -10.43
N THR A 324 15.01 -7.59 -11.59
CA THR A 324 15.13 -9.05 -11.77
C THR A 324 16.37 -9.38 -12.60
N PRO A 325 16.80 -10.66 -12.68
CA PRO A 325 17.90 -11.06 -13.54
C PRO A 325 17.66 -10.80 -15.04
N GLU A 326 16.41 -10.60 -15.46
CA GLU A 326 16.06 -10.34 -16.86
C GLU A 326 16.05 -8.85 -17.23
N TYR A 327 17.23 -8.29 -17.53
CA TYR A 327 17.39 -6.90 -18.00
C TYR A 327 17.82 -6.80 -19.47
N GLY A 328 17.90 -7.93 -20.19
CA GLY A 328 18.38 -7.99 -21.57
C GLY A 328 19.91 -8.07 -21.64
N ALA A 329 20.52 -7.34 -22.55
CA ALA A 329 21.99 -7.29 -22.67
C ALA A 329 22.62 -6.45 -21.55
N ALA A 330 23.87 -6.74 -21.18
CA ALA A 330 24.60 -5.97 -20.16
C ALA A 330 24.70 -4.47 -20.49
N SER A 331 24.71 -4.09 -21.77
CA SER A 331 24.69 -2.68 -22.20
C SER A 331 23.40 -1.93 -21.87
N GLN A 332 22.31 -2.64 -21.50
CA GLN A 332 21.09 -1.99 -21.02
C GLN A 332 21.25 -1.41 -19.62
N LEU A 333 22.19 -1.93 -18.81
CA LEU A 333 22.46 -1.42 -17.46
C LEU A 333 22.98 0.03 -17.50
N GLU A 334 23.66 0.42 -18.58
CA GLU A 334 24.14 1.79 -18.80
C GLU A 334 23.01 2.81 -19.06
N LYS A 335 21.76 2.33 -19.23
CA LYS A 335 20.59 3.17 -19.48
C LYS A 335 19.63 3.27 -18.29
N ILE A 336 19.95 2.58 -17.19
CA ILE A 336 19.11 2.56 -16.00
C ILE A 336 19.61 3.66 -15.06
N ASP A 337 18.94 4.80 -15.06
CA ASP A 337 19.31 5.97 -14.25
C ASP A 337 19.39 5.62 -12.76
N MET A 338 18.49 4.75 -12.26
CA MET A 338 18.52 4.32 -10.86
C MET A 338 19.82 3.61 -10.46
N LEU A 339 20.61 3.05 -11.38
CA LEU A 339 21.92 2.48 -11.04
C LEU A 339 22.99 3.55 -10.73
N ASP A 340 22.76 4.80 -11.13
CA ASP A 340 23.63 5.93 -10.76
C ASP A 340 23.28 6.49 -9.37
N PHE A 341 22.01 6.41 -8.98
CA PHE A 341 21.51 7.07 -7.76
C PHE A 341 21.23 6.13 -6.59
N ALA A 342 20.95 4.84 -6.83
CA ALA A 342 20.55 3.93 -5.77
C ALA A 342 21.69 3.67 -4.77
N ASP A 343 21.39 3.79 -3.48
CA ASP A 343 22.31 3.44 -2.40
C ASP A 343 22.50 1.93 -2.32
N PHE A 344 21.40 1.19 -2.52
CA PHE A 344 21.34 -0.27 -2.51
C PHE A 344 20.63 -0.80 -3.74
N ILE A 345 21.08 -1.95 -4.25
CA ILE A 345 20.47 -2.63 -5.38
C ILE A 345 20.11 -4.06 -4.96
N ALA A 346 18.86 -4.45 -5.20
CA ALA A 346 18.39 -5.81 -5.01
C ALA A 346 18.03 -6.45 -6.37
N ILE A 347 18.75 -7.50 -6.73
CA ILE A 347 18.39 -8.39 -7.83
C ILE A 347 17.49 -9.47 -7.24
N ASN A 348 16.19 -9.18 -7.22
CA ASN A 348 15.17 -10.07 -6.68
C ASN A 348 14.79 -11.17 -7.67
N LYS A 349 14.14 -12.23 -7.18
CA LYS A 349 13.90 -13.47 -7.95
C LYS A 349 15.21 -14.11 -8.40
N PHE A 350 16.18 -14.11 -7.49
CA PHE A 350 17.53 -14.59 -7.73
C PHE A 350 17.60 -16.10 -8.04
N ASP A 351 16.53 -16.83 -7.73
CA ASP A 351 16.29 -18.23 -8.14
C ASP A 351 16.15 -18.42 -9.66
N ARG A 352 15.90 -17.33 -10.41
CA ARG A 352 15.79 -17.39 -11.86
C ARG A 352 17.14 -17.57 -12.55
N LYS A 353 17.08 -18.17 -13.74
CA LYS A 353 18.25 -18.41 -14.59
C LYS A 353 18.99 -17.10 -14.86
N GLY A 354 20.31 -17.12 -14.68
CA GLY A 354 21.17 -15.96 -14.91
C GLY A 354 21.35 -15.04 -13.70
N GLY A 355 20.81 -15.38 -12.51
CA GLY A 355 20.99 -14.57 -11.29
C GLY A 355 22.47 -14.24 -10.97
N GLN A 356 23.37 -15.22 -11.08
CA GLN A 356 24.80 -15.00 -10.81
C GLN A 356 25.48 -14.11 -11.86
N ASP A 357 25.13 -14.27 -13.14
CA ASP A 357 25.63 -13.39 -14.21
C ASP A 357 25.10 -11.96 -14.02
N ALA A 358 23.82 -11.84 -13.68
CA ALA A 358 23.18 -10.57 -13.34
C ALA A 358 23.89 -9.86 -12.19
N LEU A 359 24.20 -10.59 -11.11
CA LEU A 359 24.91 -10.05 -9.96
C LEU A 359 26.28 -9.50 -10.35
N ARG A 360 27.05 -10.26 -11.13
CA ARG A 360 28.36 -9.83 -11.62
C ARG A 360 28.25 -8.58 -12.49
N ASP A 361 27.33 -8.56 -13.45
CA ASP A 361 27.21 -7.49 -14.42
C ASP A 361 26.73 -6.18 -13.75
N VAL A 362 25.73 -6.27 -12.86
CA VAL A 362 25.21 -5.13 -12.10
C VAL A 362 26.27 -4.59 -11.12
N ARG A 363 27.00 -5.46 -10.42
CA ARG A 363 28.13 -5.02 -9.56
C ARG A 363 29.17 -4.23 -10.34
N LYS A 364 29.58 -4.73 -11.51
CA LYS A 364 30.52 -4.01 -12.39
C LYS A 364 29.94 -2.70 -12.90
N GLN A 365 28.64 -2.63 -13.21
CA GLN A 365 28.01 -1.38 -13.60
C GLN A 365 28.01 -0.36 -12.46
N VAL A 366 27.55 -0.75 -11.27
CA VAL A 366 27.50 0.14 -10.10
C VAL A 366 28.90 0.62 -9.71
N GLN A 367 29.91 -0.26 -9.79
CA GLN A 367 31.31 0.12 -9.57
C GLN A 367 31.76 1.20 -10.56
N ARG A 368 31.44 1.05 -11.85
CA ARG A 368 31.75 2.05 -12.90
C ARG A 368 31.04 3.37 -12.63
N ASN A 369 29.74 3.33 -12.33
CA ASN A 369 28.92 4.51 -12.04
C ASN A 369 29.48 5.32 -10.86
N ARG A 370 29.86 4.62 -9.77
CA ARG A 370 30.45 5.23 -8.57
C ARG A 370 31.95 5.55 -8.71
N LYS A 371 32.60 5.16 -9.82
CA LYS A 371 34.03 5.32 -10.09
C LYS A 371 34.95 4.68 -9.02
N LEU A 372 34.50 3.60 -8.38
CA LEU A 372 35.21 2.89 -7.30
C LEU A 372 36.10 1.76 -7.85
N PHE A 373 37.02 2.11 -8.75
CA PHE A 373 37.88 1.15 -9.45
C PHE A 373 38.96 0.53 -8.56
N ASP A 374 39.22 1.13 -7.40
CA ASP A 374 40.16 0.68 -6.36
C ASP A 374 39.56 -0.38 -5.42
N ARG A 375 38.24 -0.58 -5.44
CA ARG A 375 37.53 -1.56 -4.61
C ARG A 375 37.12 -2.80 -5.40
N SER A 376 36.90 -3.92 -4.72
CA SER A 376 36.32 -5.09 -5.38
C SER A 376 34.88 -4.82 -5.81
N ALA A 377 34.46 -5.35 -6.97
CA ALA A 377 33.07 -5.29 -7.40
C ALA A 377 32.13 -6.02 -6.41
N GLU A 378 32.64 -7.00 -5.65
CA GLU A 378 31.89 -7.71 -4.60
C GLU A 378 31.54 -6.82 -3.39
N GLU A 379 32.27 -5.73 -3.19
CA GLU A 379 31.99 -4.75 -2.13
C GLU A 379 30.84 -3.81 -2.48
N MET A 380 30.43 -3.76 -3.75
CA MET A 380 29.31 -2.92 -4.17
C MET A 380 28.01 -3.36 -3.46
N PRO A 381 27.11 -2.41 -3.13
CA PRO A 381 25.88 -2.69 -2.40
C PRO A 381 24.80 -3.31 -3.32
N VAL A 382 25.15 -4.41 -3.97
CA VAL A 382 24.30 -5.20 -4.87
C VAL A 382 24.10 -6.58 -4.28
N TYR A 383 22.84 -6.94 -4.05
CA TYR A 383 22.42 -8.14 -3.33
C TYR A 383 21.53 -9.01 -4.21
N GLY A 384 21.77 -10.32 -4.19
CA GLY A 384 20.84 -11.31 -4.74
C GLY A 384 19.77 -11.65 -3.71
N THR A 385 18.49 -11.49 -4.04
CA THR A 385 17.38 -11.71 -3.07
C THR A 385 16.30 -12.63 -3.64
N ILE A 386 15.66 -13.41 -2.76
CA ILE A 386 14.51 -14.25 -3.12
C ILE A 386 13.38 -13.96 -2.12
N ALA A 387 12.62 -12.89 -2.32
CA ALA A 387 11.53 -12.51 -1.41
C ALA A 387 10.39 -13.56 -1.33
N SER A 388 10.27 -14.46 -2.31
CA SER A 388 9.32 -15.58 -2.26
C SER A 388 9.76 -16.75 -1.37
N ARG A 389 11.03 -16.77 -0.94
CA ARG A 389 11.59 -17.81 -0.08
C ARG A 389 11.56 -17.32 1.37
N PHE A 390 10.82 -18.04 2.20
CA PHE A 390 10.80 -17.77 3.63
C PHE A 390 12.21 -17.84 4.22
N ASN A 391 12.56 -16.81 5.01
CA ASN A 391 13.86 -16.69 5.68
C ASN A 391 15.06 -16.77 4.73
N ASP A 392 14.94 -16.16 3.54
CA ASP A 392 16.04 -16.04 2.59
C ASP A 392 17.22 -15.26 3.18
N ASP A 393 18.43 -15.83 3.04
CA ASP A 393 19.68 -15.25 3.50
C ASP A 393 20.04 -13.98 2.72
N GLY A 394 19.72 -13.94 1.42
CA GLY A 394 19.98 -12.78 0.55
C GLY A 394 19.19 -11.55 0.99
N VAL A 395 17.91 -11.72 1.29
CA VAL A 395 17.08 -10.63 1.88
C VAL A 395 17.65 -10.18 3.23
N THR A 396 18.15 -11.12 4.05
CA THR A 396 18.76 -10.79 5.35
C THR A 396 20.08 -10.03 5.18
N ALA A 397 20.90 -10.39 4.19
CA ALA A 397 22.11 -9.65 3.84
C ALA A 397 21.80 -8.23 3.34
N LEU A 398 20.77 -8.07 2.52
CA LEU A 398 20.28 -6.74 2.09
C LEU A 398 19.84 -5.91 3.30
N TYR A 399 19.03 -6.48 4.20
CA TYR A 399 18.61 -5.83 5.44
C TYR A 399 19.81 -5.37 6.28
N GLN A 400 20.80 -6.24 6.49
CA GLN A 400 22.02 -5.92 7.25
C GLN A 400 22.88 -4.86 6.57
N GLY A 401 22.81 -4.74 5.24
CA GLY A 401 23.43 -3.66 4.48
C GLY A 401 22.72 -2.32 4.65
N ILE A 402 21.38 -2.31 4.65
CA ILE A 402 20.55 -1.10 4.75
C ILE A 402 20.53 -0.54 6.17
N LEU A 403 20.48 -1.40 7.19
CA LEU A 403 20.27 -1.00 8.59
C LEU A 403 21.28 0.06 9.09
N PRO A 404 22.61 -0.06 8.85
CA PRO A 404 23.57 0.96 9.24
C PRO A 404 23.36 2.30 8.53
N ALA A 405 23.02 2.30 7.23
CA ALA A 405 22.75 3.52 6.49
C ALA A 405 21.53 4.27 7.07
N LEU A 406 20.46 3.55 7.42
CA LEU A 406 19.30 4.17 8.09
C LEU A 406 19.65 4.71 9.49
N ALA A 407 20.55 4.04 10.21
CA ALA A 407 21.01 4.51 11.52
C ALA A 407 21.81 5.82 11.42
N GLU A 408 22.62 6.00 10.37
CA GLU A 408 23.29 7.28 10.07
C GLU A 408 22.29 8.43 9.84
N HIS A 409 21.09 8.12 9.34
CA HIS A 409 19.99 9.06 9.14
C HIS A 409 19.02 9.17 10.33
N GLY A 410 19.37 8.60 11.50
CA GLY A 410 18.64 8.79 12.75
C GLY A 410 17.77 7.62 13.21
N LEU A 411 17.76 6.48 12.49
CA LEU A 411 17.06 5.29 12.97
C LEU A 411 17.69 4.79 14.28
N LYS A 412 16.90 4.76 15.35
CA LYS A 412 17.35 4.27 16.66
C LYS A 412 17.29 2.75 16.69
N ILE A 413 18.44 2.11 16.47
CA ILE A 413 18.57 0.65 16.46
C ILE A 413 19.21 0.14 17.75
N LYS A 414 18.88 -1.10 18.14
CA LYS A 414 19.62 -1.88 19.14
C LYS A 414 20.46 -2.94 18.44
N SER A 415 21.36 -3.58 19.19
CA SER A 415 22.07 -4.77 18.71
C SER A 415 21.07 -5.81 18.20
N GLY A 416 21.16 -6.12 16.91
CA GLY A 416 20.23 -7.01 16.24
C GLY A 416 20.33 -8.45 16.74
N THR A 417 19.25 -9.21 16.59
CA THR A 417 19.15 -10.63 16.96
C THR A 417 19.42 -11.56 15.76
N LEU A 418 19.40 -11.05 14.53
CA LEU A 418 19.67 -11.84 13.33
C LEU A 418 21.17 -12.13 13.17
N LEU A 419 21.49 -13.37 12.78
CA LEU A 419 22.87 -13.79 12.55
C LEU A 419 23.48 -13.04 11.36
N PRO A 420 24.74 -12.56 11.46
CA PRO A 420 25.42 -11.90 10.34
C PRO A 420 25.54 -12.82 9.11
N ILE A 421 25.12 -12.34 7.94
CA ILE A 421 25.24 -13.03 6.67
C ILE A 421 26.45 -12.46 5.92
N LYS A 422 27.38 -13.34 5.53
CA LYS A 422 28.61 -12.95 4.81
C LYS A 422 28.45 -12.89 3.30
N ALA A 423 27.44 -13.57 2.73
CA ALA A 423 27.21 -13.64 1.29
C ALA A 423 26.19 -12.57 0.85
N ARG A 424 26.50 -11.84 -0.21
CA ARG A 424 25.64 -10.81 -0.82
C ARG A 424 25.12 -11.25 -2.18
#